data_AF-N1URJ9-F1
#
_entry.id   AF-N1URJ9-F1
#
_cell.length_a   1.000
_cell.length_b   1.000
_cell.length_c   1.000
_cell.angle_alpha   90.00
_cell.angle_beta   90.00
_cell.angle_gamma   90.00
#
_symmetry.space_group_name_H-M   'P 1'
#
loop_
_entity.id
_entity.type
_entity.pdbx_description
1 polymer ?
#
loop_
_entity_poly.entity_id
_entity_poly.type
_entity_poly.pdbx_seq_one_letter_code
_entity_poly.pdbx_strand_id
1 'polypeptide(L)'
;MSKNFFPLTNDLMFKILFVKEPDLLISILNSVLFTDGEHTIRNIKILNPELVGSSPNDKRSYLDIRAQDEDGKIFHVEIQVAHQSSFVKRSLYYLSGLIRDQLNRGSMYSDLKPVYQINIVDFDLIPSENFHSKFKFREESNPDIILTD
;
A
#
# COMPACT_ATOMS: atom_id res chain seq x y z
N MET A 1 -12.94 27.22 21.62
CA MET A 1 -13.26 26.05 20.77
C MET A 1 -12.29 24.94 21.15
N SER A 2 -12.78 23.76 21.55
CA SER A 2 -11.90 22.61 21.75
C SER A 2 -11.33 22.21 20.39
N LYS A 3 -10.00 22.15 20.27
CA LYS A 3 -9.39 21.48 19.12
C LYS A 3 -9.64 19.99 19.31
N ASN A 4 -10.52 19.41 18.49
CA ASN A 4 -10.64 17.96 18.42
C ASN A 4 -9.35 17.42 17.79
N PHE A 5 -8.56 16.71 18.58
CA PHE A 5 -7.39 15.99 18.10
C PHE A 5 -7.87 14.67 17.48
N PHE A 6 -7.52 14.44 16.22
CA PHE A 6 -7.73 13.16 15.56
C PHE A 6 -6.37 12.52 15.33
N PRO A 7 -6.10 11.32 15.88
CA PRO A 7 -4.82 10.65 15.69
C PRO A 7 -4.66 10.20 14.23
N LEU A 8 -3.42 9.97 13.78
CA LEU A 8 -3.14 9.41 12.45
C LEU A 8 -3.61 7.95 12.29
N THR A 9 -4.01 7.30 13.38
CA THR A 9 -4.72 6.01 13.35
C THR A 9 -6.16 6.14 12.84
N ASN A 10 -6.69 7.37 12.72
CA ASN A 10 -7.90 7.64 11.95
C ASN A 10 -7.57 7.64 10.45
N ASP A 11 -8.18 6.70 9.73
CA ASP A 11 -8.02 6.48 8.29
C ASP A 11 -8.33 7.72 7.43
N LEU A 12 -9.35 8.51 7.78
CA LEU A 12 -9.64 9.77 7.09
C LEU A 12 -8.54 10.82 7.29
N MET A 13 -8.03 11.00 8.51
CA MET A 13 -6.92 11.93 8.76
C MET A 13 -5.64 11.48 8.08
N PHE A 14 -5.37 10.17 8.13
CA PHE A 14 -4.25 9.55 7.41
C PHE A 14 -4.31 9.88 5.92
N LYS A 15 -5.47 9.62 5.29
CA LYS A 15 -5.72 9.93 3.89
C LYS A 15 -5.53 11.42 3.58
N ILE A 16 -6.14 12.30 4.38
CA ILE A 16 -6.03 13.76 4.18
C ILE A 16 -4.59 14.22 4.25
N LEU A 17 -3.81 13.76 5.24
CA LEU A 17 -2.43 14.18 5.43
C LEU A 17 -1.60 13.86 4.19
N PHE A 18 -1.58 12.60 3.76
CA PHE A 18 -0.70 12.15 2.68
C PHE A 18 -1.19 12.54 1.28
N VAL A 19 -2.47 12.86 1.11
CA VAL A 19 -2.96 13.49 -0.13
C VAL A 19 -2.49 14.95 -0.21
N LYS A 20 -2.50 15.68 0.92
CA LYS A 20 -2.07 17.09 0.96
C LYS A 20 -0.55 17.26 0.99
N GLU A 21 0.15 16.31 1.59
CA GLU A 21 1.60 16.31 1.77
C GLU A 21 2.21 15.01 1.20
N PRO A 22 2.24 14.83 -0.14
CA PRO A 22 2.80 13.62 -0.76
C PRO A 22 4.26 13.35 -0.41
N ASP A 23 5.05 14.38 -0.09
CA ASP A 23 6.45 14.24 0.32
C ASP A 23 6.61 13.44 1.62
N LEU A 24 5.62 13.52 2.52
CA LEU A 24 5.60 12.69 3.73
C LEU A 24 5.34 11.22 3.38
N LEU A 25 4.50 10.96 2.37
CA LEU A 25 4.25 9.60 1.89
C LEU A 25 5.51 9.02 1.24
N ILE A 26 6.20 9.80 0.40
CA ILE A 26 7.51 9.43 -0.17
C ILE A 26 8.49 9.06 0.95
N SER A 27 8.59 9.89 1.98
CA SER A 27 9.49 9.67 3.12
C SER A 27 9.23 8.36 3.84
N ILE A 28 7.96 8.03 4.10
CA ILE A 28 7.60 6.75 4.73
C ILE A 28 7.87 5.58 3.79
N LEU A 29 7.48 5.67 2.51
CA LEU A 29 7.68 4.59 1.55
C LEU A 29 9.16 4.26 1.36
N ASN A 30 10.02 5.26 1.22
CA ASN A 30 11.48 5.05 1.16
C ASN A 30 12.00 4.40 2.45
N SER A 31 11.52 4.85 3.61
CA SER A 31 11.97 4.35 4.92
C SER A 31 11.54 2.90 5.19
N VAL A 32 10.37 2.47 4.71
CA VAL A 32 9.86 1.11 4.94
C VAL A 32 10.25 0.15 3.82
N LEU A 33 10.31 0.57 2.55
CA LEU A 33 10.57 -0.34 1.44
C LEU A 33 12.05 -0.44 1.09
N PHE A 34 12.76 0.70 1.02
CA PHE A 34 14.05 0.81 0.33
C PHE A 34 15.19 1.23 1.28
N THR A 35 15.30 0.52 2.41
CA THR A 35 16.30 0.80 3.46
C THR A 35 17.74 0.67 2.99
N ASP A 36 17.97 -0.16 1.96
CA ASP A 36 19.32 -0.54 1.52
C ASP A 36 19.77 0.27 0.29
N GLY A 37 18.99 1.29 -0.09
CA GLY A 37 19.31 2.20 -1.19
C GLY A 37 19.05 1.64 -2.60
N GLU A 38 18.42 0.46 -2.71
CA GLU A 38 18.11 -0.18 -4.00
C GLU A 38 17.21 0.67 -4.90
N HIS A 39 16.37 1.52 -4.30
CA HIS A 39 15.50 2.47 -5.00
C HIS A 39 15.32 3.72 -4.14
N THR A 40 15.02 4.85 -4.77
CA THR A 40 14.63 6.06 -4.05
C THR A 40 13.50 6.69 -4.83
N ILE A 41 12.29 6.64 -4.25
CA ILE A 41 11.13 7.34 -4.79
C ILE A 41 11.43 8.84 -4.72
N ARG A 42 11.38 9.53 -5.87
CA ARG A 42 11.58 10.99 -5.93
C ARG A 42 10.27 11.73 -6.09
N ASN A 43 9.30 11.12 -6.74
CA ASN A 43 7.99 11.71 -6.93
C ASN A 43 6.90 10.64 -6.88
N ILE A 44 5.70 11.04 -6.49
CA ILE A 44 4.53 10.18 -6.59
C ILE A 44 3.34 10.94 -7.16
N LYS A 45 2.51 10.22 -7.90
CA LYS A 45 1.15 10.63 -8.25
C LYS A 45 0.17 9.87 -7.39
N ILE A 46 -0.67 10.57 -6.63
CA ILE A 46 -1.81 9.96 -5.95
C ILE A 46 -2.88 9.59 -6.99
N LEU A 47 -3.23 8.31 -7.06
CA LEU A 47 -4.17 7.76 -8.04
C LEU A 47 -5.64 7.86 -7.59
N ASN A 48 -5.88 7.94 -6.28
CA ASN A 48 -7.23 8.05 -5.70
C ASN A 48 -7.32 9.24 -4.71
N PRO A 49 -7.23 10.50 -5.18
CA PRO A 49 -7.19 11.67 -4.30
C PRO A 49 -8.54 11.98 -3.61
N GLU A 50 -9.63 11.38 -4.08
CA GLU A 50 -10.99 11.54 -3.53
C GLU A 50 -11.05 11.17 -2.05
N LEU A 51 -11.72 12.01 -1.24
CA LEU A 51 -11.95 11.76 0.19
C LEU A 51 -13.34 11.15 0.47
N VAL A 52 -14.19 11.05 -0.54
CA VAL A 52 -15.55 10.54 -0.44
C VAL A 52 -15.67 9.35 -1.38
N GLY A 53 -16.25 8.26 -0.88
CA GLY A 53 -16.53 7.08 -1.70
C GLY A 53 -17.47 7.43 -2.86
N SER A 54 -16.99 7.29 -4.09
CA SER A 54 -17.75 7.56 -5.31
C SER A 54 -18.62 6.38 -5.78
N SER A 55 -18.59 5.23 -5.08
CA SER A 55 -19.41 4.06 -5.44
C SER A 55 -19.81 3.21 -4.23
N PRO A 56 -21.12 3.03 -3.98
CA PRO A 56 -21.63 2.12 -2.94
C PRO A 56 -21.26 0.64 -3.14
N ASN A 57 -20.83 0.26 -4.35
CA ASN A 57 -20.55 -1.13 -4.73
C ASN A 57 -19.06 -1.47 -4.77
N ASP A 58 -18.16 -0.49 -4.58
CA ASP A 58 -16.75 -0.82 -4.51
C ASP A 58 -16.42 -1.40 -3.14
N LYS A 59 -16.02 -2.68 -3.10
CA LYS A 59 -15.59 -3.34 -1.87
C LYS A 59 -14.26 -2.77 -1.37
N ARG A 60 -13.57 -1.91 -2.13
CA ARG A 60 -12.29 -1.28 -1.76
C ARG A 60 -12.51 -0.15 -0.73
N SER A 61 -11.60 -0.02 0.22
CA SER A 61 -11.67 1.05 1.23
C SER A 61 -11.33 2.39 0.57
N TYR A 62 -12.28 3.33 0.52
CA TYR A 62 -12.05 4.67 -0.06
C TYR A 62 -10.94 5.48 0.65
N LEU A 63 -10.54 5.04 1.84
CA LEU A 63 -9.54 5.69 2.69
C LEU A 63 -8.13 5.12 2.52
N ASP A 64 -7.97 4.07 1.70
CA ASP A 64 -6.66 3.61 1.27
C ASP A 64 -5.94 4.68 0.42
N ILE A 65 -4.61 4.64 0.36
CA ILE A 65 -3.84 5.49 -0.56
C ILE A 65 -3.24 4.65 -1.65
N ARG A 66 -3.51 5.02 -2.90
CA ARG A 66 -2.86 4.48 -4.09
C ARG A 66 -1.97 5.56 -4.67
N ALA A 67 -0.71 5.24 -4.84
CA ALA A 67 0.28 6.10 -5.43
C ALA A 67 1.05 5.36 -6.52
N GLN A 68 1.60 6.12 -7.46
CA GLN A 68 2.51 5.61 -8.49
C GLN A 68 3.76 6.48 -8.53
N ASP A 69 4.95 5.87 -8.55
CA ASP A 69 6.21 6.60 -8.69
C ASP A 69 6.57 6.90 -10.15
N GLU A 70 7.71 7.55 -10.36
CA GLU A 70 8.24 7.89 -11.68
C GLU A 70 8.55 6.68 -12.58
N ASP A 71 8.77 5.48 -12.03
CA ASP A 71 9.07 4.25 -12.78
C ASP A 71 7.80 3.44 -13.11
N GLY A 72 6.66 3.89 -12.60
CA GLY A 72 5.36 3.25 -12.73
C GLY A 72 5.07 2.22 -11.64
N LYS A 73 5.94 2.06 -10.62
CA LYS A 73 5.68 1.17 -9.47
C LYS A 73 4.46 1.68 -8.72
N ILE A 74 3.59 0.76 -8.32
CA ILE A 74 2.33 1.08 -7.63
C ILE A 74 2.48 0.81 -6.14
N PHE A 75 2.05 1.76 -5.33
CA PHE A 75 2.04 1.65 -3.87
C PHE A 75 0.62 1.74 -3.38
N HIS A 76 0.22 0.78 -2.54
CA HIS A 76 -1.07 0.77 -1.88
C HIS A 76 -0.86 0.74 -0.37
N VAL A 77 -1.24 1.82 0.30
CA VAL A 77 -1.03 2.03 1.74
C VAL A 77 -2.37 2.04 2.44
N GLU A 78 -2.53 1.12 3.38
CA GLU A 78 -3.74 0.95 4.18
C GLU A 78 -3.39 1.00 5.67
N ILE A 79 -4.15 1.79 6.44
CA ILE A 79 -4.12 1.75 7.90
C ILE A 79 -5.34 1.02 8.42
N GLN A 80 -5.15 0.05 9.32
CA GLN A 80 -6.21 -0.76 9.88
C GLN A 80 -6.01 -0.91 11.39
N VAL A 81 -6.83 -0.20 12.17
CA VAL A 81 -6.80 -0.27 13.65
C VAL A 81 -7.65 -1.43 14.15
N ALA A 82 -8.84 -1.61 13.58
CA ALA A 82 -9.75 -2.66 14.02
C ALA A 82 -9.27 -4.03 13.49
N HIS A 83 -9.04 -4.99 14.38
CA HIS A 83 -8.73 -6.36 13.99
C HIS A 83 -9.91 -6.99 13.24
N GLN A 84 -9.63 -7.54 12.05
CA GLN A 84 -10.59 -8.29 11.24
C GLN A 84 -9.96 -9.62 10.84
N SER A 85 -10.61 -10.74 11.16
CA SER A 85 -10.07 -12.08 10.88
C SER A 85 -9.81 -12.36 9.40
N SER A 86 -10.49 -11.64 8.51
CA SER A 86 -10.32 -11.74 7.05
C SER A 86 -9.31 -10.74 6.47
N PHE A 87 -8.62 -9.94 7.30
CA PHE A 87 -7.77 -8.84 6.85
C PHE A 87 -6.69 -9.27 5.85
N VAL A 88 -5.93 -10.32 6.15
CA VAL A 88 -4.88 -10.82 5.25
C VAL A 88 -5.45 -11.22 3.89
N LYS A 89 -6.56 -11.98 3.88
CA LYS A 89 -7.21 -12.43 2.64
C LYS A 89 -7.73 -11.24 1.84
N ARG A 90 -8.26 -10.22 2.50
CA ARG A 90 -8.73 -8.98 1.88
C ARG A 90 -7.56 -8.18 1.27
N SER A 91 -6.47 -8.03 2.02
CA SER A 91 -5.26 -7.34 1.55
C SER A 91 -4.68 -8.02 0.32
N LEU A 92 -4.57 -9.36 0.32
CA LEU A 92 -4.14 -10.13 -0.85
C LEU A 92 -5.11 -10.02 -2.03
N TYR A 93 -6.42 -10.02 -1.78
CA TYR A 93 -7.43 -9.80 -2.82
C TYR A 93 -7.24 -8.43 -3.49
N TYR A 94 -7.04 -7.36 -2.71
CA TYR A 94 -6.77 -6.03 -3.27
C TYR A 94 -5.45 -5.96 -4.03
N LEU A 95 -4.38 -6.52 -3.48
CA LEU A 95 -3.08 -6.62 -4.17
C LEU A 95 -3.23 -7.28 -5.55
N SER A 96 -3.92 -8.43 -5.62
CA SER A 96 -4.15 -9.12 -6.89
C SER A 96 -4.96 -8.28 -7.89
N GLY A 97 -5.95 -7.52 -7.40
CA GLY A 97 -6.73 -6.59 -8.21
C GLY A 97 -5.87 -5.46 -8.77
N LEU A 98 -4.98 -4.89 -7.97
CA LEU A 98 -4.06 -3.83 -8.40
C LEU A 98 -3.07 -4.32 -9.47
N ILE A 99 -2.59 -5.55 -9.37
CA ILE A 99 -1.74 -6.16 -10.41
C ILE A 99 -2.54 -6.34 -11.71
N ARG A 100 -3.75 -6.93 -11.61
CA ARG A 100 -4.62 -7.17 -12.78
C ARG A 100 -5.00 -5.87 -13.49
N ASP A 101 -5.35 -4.84 -12.73
CA ASP A 101 -5.94 -3.60 -13.26
C ASP A 101 -4.91 -2.70 -13.98
N GLN A 102 -3.63 -3.06 -14.02
CA GLN A 102 -2.60 -2.34 -14.78
C GLN A 102 -2.74 -2.51 -16.29
N LEU A 103 -3.25 -3.67 -16.73
CA LEU A 103 -3.27 -4.05 -18.13
C LEU A 103 -4.65 -3.86 -18.74
N ASN A 104 -4.67 -3.29 -19.93
CA ASN A 104 -5.87 -3.22 -20.76
C ASN A 104 -5.84 -4.35 -21.79
N ARG A 105 -6.96 -4.55 -22.49
CA ARG A 105 -7.04 -5.52 -23.59
C ARG A 105 -5.99 -5.17 -24.65
N GLY A 106 -5.06 -6.09 -24.90
CA GLY A 106 -3.97 -5.93 -25.87
C GLY A 106 -2.62 -5.51 -25.27
N SER A 107 -2.54 -5.20 -23.97
CA SER A 107 -1.27 -5.00 -23.27
C SER A 107 -0.48 -6.30 -23.14
N MET A 108 0.85 -6.20 -23.10
CA MET A 108 1.71 -7.35 -22.85
C MET A 108 1.83 -7.58 -21.33
N TYR A 109 1.97 -8.84 -20.91
CA TYR A 109 2.22 -9.14 -19.48
C TYR A 109 3.56 -8.57 -18.98
N SER A 110 4.53 -8.37 -19.88
CA SER A 110 5.79 -7.70 -19.59
C SER A 110 5.64 -6.22 -19.22
N ASP A 111 4.48 -5.62 -19.47
CA ASP A 111 4.20 -4.22 -19.12
C ASP A 111 3.83 -4.05 -17.64
N LEU A 112 3.63 -5.16 -16.91
CA LEU A 112 3.34 -5.13 -15.48
C LEU A 112 4.47 -4.46 -14.71
N LYS A 113 4.10 -3.51 -13.86
CA LYS A 113 4.97 -2.85 -12.90
C LYS A 113 4.81 -3.47 -11.51
N PRO A 114 5.87 -3.44 -10.69
CA PRO A 114 5.79 -3.88 -9.29
C PRO A 114 4.66 -3.20 -8.53
N VAL A 115 4.00 -3.96 -7.65
CA VAL A 115 2.97 -3.45 -6.72
C VAL A 115 3.40 -3.74 -5.29
N TYR A 116 3.44 -2.71 -4.46
CA TYR A 116 3.74 -2.81 -3.04
C TYR A 116 2.48 -2.60 -2.22
N GLN A 117 2.13 -3.58 -1.41
CA GLN A 117 1.08 -3.47 -0.40
C GLN A 117 1.73 -3.16 0.95
N ILE A 118 1.36 -2.02 1.55
CA ILE A 118 1.84 -1.59 2.86
C ILE A 118 0.63 -1.54 3.79
N ASN A 119 0.63 -2.40 4.80
CA ASN A 119 -0.41 -2.46 5.82
C ASN A 119 0.16 -1.96 7.14
N ILE A 120 -0.36 -0.85 7.64
CA ILE A 120 -0.04 -0.30 8.97
C ILE A 120 -1.17 -0.76 9.91
N VAL A 121 -0.84 -1.55 10.92
CA VAL A 121 -1.82 -2.16 11.82
C VAL A 121 -1.52 -1.85 13.28
N ASP A 122 -2.55 -1.84 14.12
CA ASP A 122 -2.47 -1.63 15.57
C ASP A 122 -2.86 -2.90 16.34
N PHE A 123 -2.46 -4.06 15.81
CA PHE A 123 -2.72 -5.38 16.38
C PHE A 123 -1.69 -6.40 15.90
N ASP A 124 -1.55 -7.49 16.64
CA ASP A 124 -0.63 -8.59 16.31
C ASP A 124 -1.13 -9.40 15.11
N LEU A 125 -0.74 -8.96 13.91
CA LEU A 125 -1.13 -9.63 12.67
C LEU A 125 -0.24 -10.85 12.37
N ILE A 126 1.06 -10.72 12.65
CA ILE A 126 2.07 -11.75 12.39
C ILE A 126 2.68 -12.16 13.73
N PRO A 127 2.81 -13.47 14.02
CA PRO A 127 3.45 -13.93 15.25
C PRO A 127 4.98 -13.76 15.17
N SER A 128 5.45 -12.52 15.24
CA SER A 128 6.87 -12.14 15.16
C SER A 128 7.16 -11.00 16.12
N GLU A 129 8.36 -10.98 16.69
CA GLU A 129 8.85 -9.86 17.51
C GLU A 129 9.30 -8.66 16.66
N ASN A 130 9.34 -8.82 15.32
CA ASN A 130 9.72 -7.75 14.41
C ASN A 130 8.59 -6.71 14.28
N PHE A 131 8.92 -5.43 14.48
CA PHE A 131 7.98 -4.32 14.26
C PHE A 131 7.55 -4.16 12.79
N HIS A 132 8.34 -4.72 11.86
CA HIS A 132 8.15 -4.58 10.44
C HIS A 132 8.47 -5.91 9.74
N SER A 133 7.47 -6.45 9.04
CA SER A 133 7.58 -7.70 8.30
C SER A 133 7.44 -7.45 6.80
N LYS A 134 8.37 -8.00 6.01
CA LYS A 134 8.33 -7.96 4.54
C LYS A 134 8.10 -9.36 3.99
N PHE A 135 7.16 -9.49 3.05
CA PHE A 135 6.86 -10.75 2.38
C PHE A 135 7.09 -10.60 0.87
N LYS A 136 7.72 -11.60 0.25
CA LYS A 136 7.92 -11.71 -1.20
C LYS A 136 7.49 -13.11 -1.65
N PHE A 137 7.04 -13.26 -2.90
CA PHE A 137 6.89 -14.58 -3.49
C PHE A 137 8.28 -15.14 -3.81
N ARG A 138 8.62 -16.28 -3.20
CA ARG A 138 9.95 -16.88 -3.26
C ARG A 138 9.82 -18.38 -3.51
N GLU A 139 10.87 -18.98 -4.06
CA GLU A 139 10.96 -20.45 -4.14
C GLU A 139 11.06 -21.02 -2.72
N GLU A 140 10.36 -22.14 -2.47
CA GLU A 140 10.19 -22.67 -1.11
C GLU A 140 11.49 -23.29 -0.56
N SER A 141 12.24 -23.99 -1.41
CA SER A 141 13.48 -24.67 -1.02
C SER A 141 14.70 -23.75 -1.01
N ASN A 142 14.64 -22.67 -1.77
CA ASN A 142 15.68 -21.66 -1.94
C ASN A 142 15.06 -20.24 -1.90
N PRO A 143 14.84 -19.69 -0.69
CA PRO A 143 14.21 -18.39 -0.50
C PRO A 143 14.98 -17.20 -1.08
N ASP A 144 16.23 -17.39 -1.50
CA ASP A 144 17.01 -16.36 -2.21
C ASP A 144 16.51 -16.16 -3.65
N ILE A 145 15.79 -17.14 -4.21
CA ILE A 145 15.11 -17.02 -5.50
C ILE A 145 13.76 -16.34 -5.28
N ILE A 146 13.66 -15.10 -5.73
CA ILE A 146 12.43 -14.31 -5.68
C ILE A 146 11.72 -14.43 -7.04
N LEU A 147 10.44 -14.77 -7.03
CA LEU A 147 9.63 -14.89 -8.24
C LEU A 147 9.27 -13.54 -8.86
N THR A 148 9.21 -12.50 -8.02
CA THR A 148 8.66 -11.18 -8.37
C THR A 148 9.66 -10.12 -8.82
N ASP A 149 10.93 -10.48 -9.01
CA ASP A 149 11.98 -9.56 -9.48
C ASP A 149 12.71 -10.17 -10.70
#